data_AF-A0A5D9DEN3-F1
#
_entry.id   AF-A0A5D9DEN3-F1
#
_cell.length_a   1.000
_cell.length_b   1.000
_cell.length_c   1.000
_cell.angle_alpha   90.00
_cell.angle_beta   90.00
_cell.angle_gamma   90.00
#
_symmetry.space_group_name_H-M   'P 1'
#
loop_
_entity.id
_entity.type
_entity.pdbx_description
1 polymer ?
#
loop_
_entity_poly.entity_id
_entity_poly.type
_entity_poly.pdbx_seq_one_letter_code
_entity_poly.pdbx_strand_id
1 'polypeptide(L)'
;MTTYPDAVLEHYADRFILLRLSRWGISLVQYLANPFRYELLALTSEPLLPAQQAVALRIWQRWDTGLDVEGAATTPPVDPDELIDPRELMAQWRAEAEQAQQAVAHLPQRNGAIIEPLAHHRHERGAHRFSADFSRKHACKGA
;
A
#
# COMPACT_ATOMS: atom_id res chain seq x y z
N MET A 1 -8.62 -21.01 -40.31
CA MET A 1 -9.48 -19.82 -40.39
C MET A 1 -10.88 -20.29 -40.02
N THR A 2 -11.41 -19.82 -38.89
CA THR A 2 -12.71 -20.30 -38.37
C THR A 2 -13.81 -19.53 -39.08
N THR A 3 -14.69 -20.22 -39.80
CA THR A 3 -15.85 -19.61 -40.47
C THR A 3 -17.11 -19.89 -39.66
N TYR A 4 -17.88 -18.84 -39.37
CA TYR A 4 -19.12 -18.92 -38.62
C TYR A 4 -20.32 -18.79 -39.58
N PRO A 5 -21.43 -19.48 -39.31
CA PRO A 5 -22.66 -19.28 -40.09
C PRO A 5 -23.25 -17.90 -39.79
N ASP A 6 -23.84 -17.26 -40.80
CA ASP A 6 -24.32 -15.86 -40.72
C ASP A 6 -25.29 -15.63 -39.55
N ALA A 7 -26.24 -16.54 -39.31
CA ALA A 7 -27.17 -16.42 -38.20
C ALA A 7 -26.48 -16.39 -36.81
N VAL A 8 -25.36 -17.11 -36.66
CA VAL A 8 -24.57 -17.08 -35.42
C VAL A 8 -23.78 -15.78 -35.31
N LEU A 9 -23.27 -15.28 -36.43
CA LEU A 9 -22.53 -14.02 -36.48
C LEU A 9 -23.46 -12.84 -36.15
N GLU A 10 -24.67 -12.79 -36.71
CA GLU A 10 -25.69 -11.78 -36.40
C GLU A 10 -26.06 -11.81 -34.92
N HIS A 11 -26.38 -12.99 -34.38
CA HIS A 11 -26.73 -13.13 -32.96
C HIS A 11 -25.65 -12.58 -32.03
N TYR A 12 -24.39 -12.92 -32.27
CA TYR A 12 -23.29 -12.45 -31.44
C TYR A 12 -22.88 -11.00 -31.75
N ALA A 13 -23.10 -10.49 -32.96
CA ALA A 13 -22.91 -9.08 -33.28
C ALA A 13 -23.91 -8.20 -32.51
N ASP A 14 -25.18 -8.58 -32.47
CA ASP A 14 -26.21 -7.89 -31.70
C ASP A 14 -25.86 -7.89 -30.20
N ARG A 15 -25.45 -9.05 -29.69
CA ARG A 15 -25.03 -9.22 -28.29
C ARG A 15 -23.79 -8.40 -27.95
N PHE A 16 -22.81 -8.32 -28.86
CA PHE A 16 -21.62 -7.50 -28.72
C PHE A 16 -21.95 -5.99 -28.62
N ILE A 17 -22.93 -5.52 -29.40
CA ILE A 17 -23.42 -4.13 -29.35
C ILE A 17 -24.18 -3.88 -28.05
N LEU A 18 -25.09 -4.79 -27.67
CA LEU A 18 -25.89 -4.68 -26.43
C LEU A 18 -25.01 -4.60 -25.19
N LEU A 19 -23.94 -5.40 -25.14
CA LEU A 19 -22.99 -5.43 -24.03
C LEU A 19 -21.91 -4.34 -24.11
N ARG A 20 -21.92 -3.55 -25.20
CA ARG A 20 -21.02 -2.40 -25.42
C ARG A 20 -19.54 -2.75 -25.22
N LEU A 21 -19.16 -3.97 -25.62
CA LEU A 21 -17.83 -4.54 -25.39
C LEU A 21 -16.70 -3.75 -26.05
N SER A 22 -17.01 -2.92 -27.07
CA SER A 22 -16.06 -1.98 -27.66
C SER A 22 -15.49 -0.97 -26.67
N ARG A 23 -16.26 -0.58 -25.65
CA ARG A 23 -15.79 0.35 -24.58
C ARG A 23 -14.70 -0.26 -23.70
N TRP A 24 -14.66 -1.59 -23.65
CA TRP A 24 -13.64 -2.36 -22.96
C TRP A 24 -12.42 -2.63 -23.84
N GLY A 25 -12.38 -2.08 -25.07
CA GLY A 25 -11.32 -2.32 -26.05
C GLY A 25 -11.35 -3.71 -26.68
N ILE A 26 -12.46 -4.45 -26.54
CA ILE A 26 -12.60 -5.80 -27.08
C ILE A 26 -13.16 -5.71 -28.50
N SER A 27 -12.54 -6.43 -29.44
CA SER A 27 -13.04 -6.57 -30.81
C SER A 27 -14.05 -7.71 -30.94
N LEU A 28 -14.91 -7.65 -31.96
CA LEU A 28 -15.88 -8.72 -32.24
C LEU A 28 -15.19 -10.09 -32.47
N VAL A 29 -14.02 -10.08 -33.13
CA VAL A 29 -13.23 -11.30 -33.36
C VAL A 29 -12.75 -11.90 -32.04
N GLN A 30 -12.30 -11.07 -31.09
CA GLN A 30 -11.92 -11.53 -29.76
C GLN A 30 -13.14 -12.05 -28.98
N TYR A 31 -14.27 -11.36 -29.06
CA TYR A 31 -15.52 -11.78 -28.42
C TYR A 31 -15.95 -13.18 -28.90
N LEU A 32 -15.95 -13.41 -30.22
CA LEU A 32 -16.32 -14.69 -30.82
C LEU A 32 -15.36 -15.84 -30.44
N ALA A 33 -14.12 -15.55 -30.05
CA ALA A 33 -13.18 -16.56 -29.58
C ALA A 33 -13.60 -17.15 -28.22
N ASN A 34 -14.27 -16.36 -27.36
CA ASN A 34 -14.80 -16.84 -26.08
C ASN A 34 -15.95 -15.94 -25.56
N PRO A 35 -17.18 -16.13 -26.04
CA PRO A 35 -18.31 -15.25 -25.70
C PRO A 35 -18.61 -15.21 -24.19
N PHE A 36 -18.60 -16.37 -23.54
CA PHE A 36 -18.94 -16.50 -22.12
C PHE A 36 -18.03 -15.66 -21.21
N ARG A 37 -16.72 -15.65 -21.50
CA ARG A 37 -15.74 -14.86 -20.71
C ARG A 37 -16.06 -13.37 -20.74
N TYR A 38 -16.38 -12.84 -21.91
CA TYR A 38 -16.60 -11.40 -22.08
C TYR A 38 -18.01 -10.97 -21.66
N GLU A 39 -18.98 -11.88 -21.70
CA GLU A 39 -20.31 -11.65 -21.12
C GLU A 39 -20.25 -11.50 -19.60
N LEU A 40 -19.44 -12.31 -18.93
CA LEU A 40 -19.17 -12.13 -17.50
C LEU A 40 -18.49 -10.79 -17.20
N LEU A 41 -17.58 -10.36 -18.08
CA LEU A 41 -16.90 -9.07 -17.96
C LEU A 41 -17.89 -7.90 -18.09
N ALA A 42 -18.92 -8.03 -18.93
CA ALA A 42 -19.97 -7.02 -19.05
C ALA A 42 -20.86 -6.87 -17.79
N LEU A 43 -20.83 -7.82 -16.85
CA LEU A 43 -21.49 -7.68 -15.55
C LEU A 43 -20.71 -6.79 -14.57
N THR A 44 -19.44 -6.49 -14.88
CA THR A 44 -18.62 -5.59 -14.07
C THR A 44 -18.87 -4.13 -14.44
N SER A 45 -18.51 -3.21 -13.54
CA SER A 45 -18.69 -1.78 -13.77
C SER A 45 -17.94 -1.31 -15.00
N GLU A 46 -18.65 -0.69 -15.96
CA GLU A 46 -18.05 -0.15 -17.18
C GLU A 46 -16.87 0.78 -16.88
N PRO A 47 -15.81 0.76 -17.71
CA PRO A 47 -14.71 1.71 -17.56
C PRO A 47 -15.23 3.13 -17.81
N LEU A 48 -14.70 4.07 -17.03
CA LEU A 48 -14.98 5.49 -17.19
C LEU A 48 -14.57 5.93 -18.59
N LEU A 49 -15.39 6.78 -19.21
CA LEU A 49 -15.03 7.44 -20.46
C LEU A 49 -13.76 8.28 -20.28
N PRO A 50 -12.94 8.51 -21.32
CA PRO A 50 -11.75 9.34 -21.21
C PRO A 50 -12.01 10.71 -20.57
N ALA A 51 -13.13 11.36 -20.91
CA ALA A 51 -13.53 12.62 -20.28
C ALA A 51 -13.87 12.47 -18.78
N GLN A 52 -14.52 11.37 -18.40
CA GLN A 52 -14.82 11.07 -17.00
C GLN A 52 -13.56 10.70 -16.21
N GLN A 53 -12.60 9.99 -16.83
CA GLN A 53 -11.30 9.70 -16.26
C GLN A 53 -10.53 10.98 -15.96
N ALA A 54 -10.52 11.95 -16.89
CA ALA A 54 -9.89 13.25 -16.67
C ALA A 54 -10.49 13.99 -15.47
N VAL A 55 -11.82 13.97 -15.32
CA VAL A 55 -12.49 14.55 -14.15
C VAL A 55 -12.15 13.80 -12.86
N ALA A 56 -12.15 12.47 -12.88
CA ALA A 56 -11.77 11.66 -11.72
C ALA A 56 -10.34 11.94 -11.27
N LEU A 57 -9.40 12.03 -12.22
CA LEU A 57 -8.01 12.40 -11.95
C LEU A 57 -7.90 13.82 -11.37
N ARG A 58 -8.65 14.78 -11.91
CA ARG A 58 -8.70 16.15 -11.38
C ARG A 58 -9.19 16.18 -9.93
N ILE A 59 -10.24 15.43 -9.61
CA ILE A 59 -10.78 15.33 -8.24
C ILE A 59 -9.75 14.68 -7.32
N TRP A 60 -9.15 13.56 -7.76
CA TRP A 60 -8.15 12.85 -6.99
C TRP A 60 -6.92 13.73 -6.68
N GLN A 61 -6.39 14.42 -7.69
CA GLN A 61 -5.27 15.36 -7.53
C GLN A 61 -5.62 16.46 -6.52
N ARG A 62 -6.81 17.05 -6.62
CA ARG A 62 -7.27 18.04 -5.66
C ARG A 62 -7.33 17.49 -4.24
N TRP A 63 -7.73 16.22 -4.06
CA TRP A 63 -7.77 15.60 -2.74
C TRP A 63 -6.37 15.31 -2.18
N ASP A 64 -5.45 14.87 -3.03
CA ASP A 64 -4.09 14.50 -2.63
C ASP A 64 -3.22 15.73 -2.33
N THR A 65 -3.27 16.75 -3.20
CA THR A 65 -2.39 17.93 -3.11
C THR A 65 -3.10 19.19 -2.64
N GLY A 66 -4.43 19.22 -2.59
CA GLY A 66 -5.21 20.43 -2.29
C GLY A 66 -5.24 21.47 -3.43
N LEU A 67 -4.66 21.17 -4.59
CA LEU A 67 -4.49 22.10 -5.71
C LEU A 67 -5.54 21.85 -6.80
N ASP A 68 -6.16 22.91 -7.31
CA ASP A 68 -7.07 22.83 -8.45
C ASP A 68 -6.29 22.87 -9.78
N VAL A 69 -6.76 22.14 -10.79
CA VAL A 69 -6.15 22.03 -12.14
C VAL A 69 -6.47 23.24 -13.03
N GLU A 70 -7.38 24.12 -12.59
CA GLU A 70 -7.76 25.29 -13.38
C GLU A 70 -6.66 26.35 -13.35
N GLY A 71 -6.05 26.54 -14.53
CA GLY A 71 -4.93 27.42 -14.78
C GLY A 71 -5.06 28.81 -14.15
N ALA A 72 -4.27 29.02 -13.12
CA ALA A 72 -3.51 30.24 -12.90
C ALA A 72 -2.31 29.82 -12.07
N ALA A 73 -1.16 29.71 -12.74
CA ALA A 73 0.12 29.69 -12.08
C ALA A 73 0.22 30.91 -11.16
N THR A 74 -0.16 30.71 -9.90
CA THR A 74 0.49 31.37 -8.77
C THR A 74 1.46 30.37 -8.16
N THR A 75 2.06 29.51 -9.00
CA THR A 75 3.36 28.99 -8.66
C THR A 75 4.26 30.23 -8.76
N PRO A 76 4.78 30.76 -7.64
CA PRO A 76 5.82 31.78 -7.76
C PRO A 76 6.90 31.20 -8.69
N PRO A 77 7.54 32.03 -9.53
CA PRO A 77 8.69 31.56 -10.29
C PRO A 77 9.64 30.91 -9.29
N VAL A 78 9.77 29.59 -9.36
CA VAL A 78 10.72 28.86 -8.53
C VAL A 78 12.07 29.32 -9.03
N ASP A 79 12.82 30.00 -8.17
CA ASP A 79 14.16 30.44 -8.51
C ASP A 79 14.95 29.18 -8.88
N PRO A 80 15.60 29.10 -10.07
CA PRO A 80 16.45 27.96 -10.41
C PRO A 80 17.49 27.65 -9.33
N ASP A 81 17.90 28.65 -8.54
CA ASP A 81 18.81 28.48 -7.40
C ASP A 81 18.15 27.81 -6.17
N GLU A 82 16.80 27.78 -6.09
CA GLU A 82 16.02 27.09 -5.06
C GLU A 82 15.61 25.66 -5.45
N LEU A 83 15.83 25.24 -6.71
CA LEU A 83 15.57 23.88 -7.12
C LEU A 83 16.60 22.92 -6.52
N ILE A 84 16.14 22.09 -5.58
CA ILE A 84 16.92 21.00 -5.02
C ILE A 84 17.28 20.01 -6.14
N ASP A 85 18.57 19.70 -6.32
CA ASP A 85 18.99 18.64 -7.23
C ASP A 85 18.45 17.29 -6.71
N PRO A 86 17.55 16.62 -7.45
CA PRO A 86 16.98 15.35 -7.00
C PRO A 86 18.04 14.27 -6.77
N ARG A 87 19.21 14.36 -7.41
CA ARG A 87 20.32 13.43 -7.17
C ARG A 87 20.97 13.67 -5.82
N GLU A 88 21.14 14.94 -5.44
CA GLU A 88 21.68 15.33 -4.15
C GLU A 88 20.72 14.97 -3.02
N LEU A 89 19.42 15.24 -3.18
CA LEU A 89 18.38 14.83 -2.24
C LEU A 89 18.37 13.31 -2.02
N MET A 90 18.43 12.54 -3.10
CA MET A 90 18.49 11.07 -3.04
C MET A 90 19.78 10.57 -2.40
N ALA A 91 20.91 11.25 -2.62
CA ALA A 91 22.18 10.93 -1.99
C ALA A 91 22.13 11.23 -0.48
N GLN A 92 21.52 12.35 -0.08
CA GLN A 92 21.29 12.69 1.33
C GLN A 92 20.44 11.62 2.02
N TRP A 93 19.31 11.23 1.44
CA TRP A 93 18.46 10.17 2.02
C TRP A 93 19.17 8.82 2.14
N ARG A 94 20.04 8.48 1.18
CA ARG A 94 20.88 7.27 1.29
C ARG A 94 21.89 7.39 2.43
N ALA A 95 22.56 8.54 2.55
CA ALA A 95 23.50 8.78 3.64
C ALA A 95 22.81 8.75 5.01
N GLU A 96 21.62 9.36 5.14
CA GLU A 96 20.80 9.31 6.36
C GLU A 96 20.38 7.86 6.68
N ALA A 97 19.97 7.08 5.69
CA ALA A 97 19.63 5.68 5.87
C ALA A 97 20.84 4.84 6.30
N GLU A 98 22.01 5.06 5.69
CA GLU A 98 23.26 4.38 6.08
C GLU A 98 23.69 4.76 7.50
N GLN A 99 23.61 6.04 7.87
CA GLN A 99 23.89 6.51 9.22
C GLN A 99 22.93 5.88 10.24
N ALA A 100 21.64 5.82 9.92
CA ALA A 100 20.65 5.16 10.77
C ALA A 100 20.94 3.67 10.94
N GLN A 101 21.34 2.98 9.87
CA GLN A 101 21.75 1.58 9.93
C GLN A 101 23.02 1.38 10.77
N GLN A 102 24.03 2.24 10.61
CA GLN A 102 25.26 2.20 11.40
C GLN A 102 24.99 2.42 12.89
N ALA A 103 24.09 3.34 13.22
CA ALA A 103 23.71 3.64 14.60
C ALA A 103 23.16 2.41 15.34
N VAL A 104 22.46 1.51 14.65
CA VAL A 104 21.86 0.30 15.23
C VAL A 104 22.64 -0.98 14.92
N ALA A 105 23.71 -0.91 14.14
CA ALA A 105 24.51 -2.07 13.73
C ALA A 105 25.15 -2.83 14.90
N HIS A 106 25.36 -2.14 16.04
CA HIS A 106 25.92 -2.72 17.26
C HIS A 106 24.89 -3.49 18.11
N LEU A 107 23.58 -3.34 17.81
CA LEU A 107 22.52 -3.99 18.56
C LEU A 107 22.36 -5.46 18.16
N PRO A 108 21.98 -6.35 19.11
CA PRO A 108 21.77 -7.75 18.80
C PRO A 108 20.58 -7.93 17.85
N GLN A 109 20.67 -8.94 16.98
CA GLN A 109 19.64 -9.25 15.99
C GLN A 109 19.11 -10.67 16.16
N ARG A 110 17.84 -10.88 15.79
CA ARG A 110 17.24 -12.22 15.67
C ARG A 110 16.43 -12.28 14.38
N ASN A 111 16.78 -13.23 13.51
CA ASN A 111 16.17 -13.39 12.18
C ASN A 111 16.19 -12.10 11.33
N GLY A 112 17.24 -11.27 11.46
CA GLY A 112 17.36 -10.00 10.75
C GLY A 112 16.57 -8.82 11.34
N ALA A 113 15.79 -9.03 12.40
CA ALA A 113 15.17 -7.95 13.15
C ALA A 113 16.09 -7.50 14.31
N ILE A 114 16.22 -6.19 14.49
CA ILE A 114 16.96 -5.59 15.61
C ILE A 114 16.19 -5.86 16.91
N ILE A 115 16.88 -6.32 17.95
CA ILE A 115 16.34 -6.46 19.30
C ILE A 115 16.98 -5.37 20.16
N GLU A 116 16.17 -4.41 20.62
CA GLU A 116 16.62 -3.47 21.64
C GLU A 116 16.79 -4.20 22.97
N PRO A 117 17.98 -4.19 23.59
CA PRO A 117 18.20 -4.84 24.87
C PRO A 117 17.40 -4.11 25.96
N LEU A 118 16.40 -4.79 26.53
CA LEU A 118 15.60 -4.25 27.61
C LEU A 118 16.41 -4.21 28.91
N ALA A 119 16.82 -3.01 29.34
CA ALA A 119 17.53 -2.81 30.60
C ALA A 119 16.58 -2.99 31.79
N HIS A 120 16.52 -4.20 32.34
CA HIS A 120 15.79 -4.43 33.59
C HIS A 120 16.60 -3.90 34.77
N HIS A 121 16.09 -2.86 35.44
CA HIS A 121 16.56 -2.52 36.78
C HIS A 121 16.21 -3.65 37.74
N ARG A 122 17.21 -4.46 38.08
CA ARG A 122 17.08 -5.46 39.13
C ARG A 122 17.25 -4.77 40.47
N HIS A 123 16.16 -4.62 41.23
CA HIS A 123 16.26 -4.21 42.62
C HIS A 123 17.17 -5.19 43.38
N GLU A 124 18.15 -4.64 44.11
CA GLU A 124 19.03 -5.41 44.98
C GLU A 124 18.18 -6.18 46.00
N ARG A 125 18.06 -7.50 45.84
CA ARG A 125 17.50 -8.37 46.88
C ARG A 125 18.55 -8.57 47.96
N GLY A 126 18.77 -7.55 48.78
CA GLY A 126 19.94 -7.51 49.65
C GLY A 126 19.90 -6.57 50.86
N ALA A 127 18.77 -6.44 51.56
CA ALA A 127 18.79 -5.84 52.91
C ALA A 127 17.79 -6.41 53.92
N HIS A 128 16.78 -7.19 53.52
CA HIS A 128 15.84 -7.81 54.47
C HIS A 128 15.57 -9.28 54.14
N ARG A 129 16.53 -10.16 54.45
CA ARG A 129 16.36 -11.63 54.39
C ARG A 129 15.63 -12.23 55.60
N PHE A 130 15.01 -11.42 56.46
CA PHE A 130 14.45 -11.92 57.74
C PHE A 130 12.95 -11.66 57.96
N SER A 131 12.20 -11.06 57.02
CA SER A 131 10.80 -10.69 57.27
C SER A 131 9.74 -11.67 56.74
N ALA A 132 10.12 -12.80 56.13
CA ALA A 132 9.15 -13.73 55.55
C ALA A 132 9.44 -15.22 55.82
N ASP A 133 9.98 -15.55 57.00
CA ASP A 133 9.99 -16.93 57.50
C ASP A 133 8.68 -17.23 58.22
N PHE A 134 7.72 -17.80 57.49
CA PHE A 134 6.46 -18.31 58.07
C PHE A 134 6.63 -19.62 58.86
N SER A 135 7.85 -20.16 58.92
CA SER A 135 8.23 -21.39 59.63
C SER A 135 8.34 -21.23 61.16
N ARG A 136 8.22 -20.01 61.72
CA ARG A 136 8.44 -19.74 63.16
C ARG A 136 7.19 -19.82 64.07
N LYS A 137 6.02 -20.26 63.59
CA LYS A 137 4.77 -20.25 64.39
C LYS A 137 4.18 -21.61 64.80
N HIS A 138 4.98 -22.69 64.86
CA HIS A 138 4.48 -24.00 65.33
C HIS A 138 5.28 -24.68 66.46
N ALA A 139 6.08 -23.93 67.23
CA ALA A 139 6.73 -24.47 68.42
C ALA A 139 6.44 -23.61 69.65
N CYS A 140 5.20 -23.68 70.15
CA CYS A 140 4.82 -23.42 71.54
C CYS A 140 3.30 -23.67 71.72
N LYS A 141 2.92 -24.94 71.91
CA LYS A 141 1.68 -25.36 72.58
C LYS A 141 1.82 -26.84 72.94
N GLY A 142 2.07 -27.12 74.23
CA GLY A 142 2.20 -28.48 74.75
C GLY A 142 3.10 -28.56 75.99
N ALA A 143 2.70 -27.89 77.07
CA ALA A 143 2.98 -28.26 78.46
C ALA A 143 1.72 -27.97 79.26
#